data_AF-A0A139AU40-F1
#
_entry.id   AF-A0A139AU40-F1
#
_cell.length_a   1.000
_cell.length_b   1.000
_cell.length_c   1.000
_cell.angle_alpha   90.00
_cell.angle_beta   90.00
_cell.angle_gamma   90.00
#
_symmetry.space_group_name_H-M   'P 1'
#
loop_
_entity.id
_entity.type
_entity.pdbx_description
1 polymer ?
#
loop_
_entity_poly.entity_id
_entity_poly.type
_entity_poly.pdbx_seq_one_letter_code
_entity_poly.pdbx_strand_id
1 'polypeptide(L)'
;MHSPTTDKNALLIEAVESNNVPEVRRLLAGGAHPKARKRVTLHARVKTNGRTEWKSDAVDCETAIAIAVIRGYKDVVEALVESPAAGLLWEGPVSWRLSNSFGERDWTASEWNKERWQSTCSFPCVLSLAVGRKGTDTNCYSSTDDLPDVDGDLHINKRGGFVELRHPKALQDREETIQLEPRLDIVELLLAHGAPVTDAALSAARENPDSSFLAALVKHQRTPRQVASLNHSHPQSPTLTSSPTRTFFEPAALLSHQARKIDDLTAHVRLAEERATAAESRLAELTRLCADLRSQSDELRLLNSGLNTTVRSLEALVRSLETPRAVPEAAARDAHAHTRATSTSSVTIVRDVLGPPPSSIAPFPSAPPKSSVSRSLPHPLVGAVEG
;
A
#
# COMPACT_ATOMS: atom_id res chain seq x y z
N MET A 1 -0.36 -27.69 25.27
CA MET A 1 -0.31 -27.25 23.86
C MET A 1 -1.69 -27.46 23.25
N HIS A 2 -2.54 -26.44 23.22
CA HIS A 2 -3.74 -26.51 22.40
C HIS A 2 -3.27 -26.51 20.95
N SER A 3 -3.63 -27.55 20.18
CA SER A 3 -3.50 -27.46 18.73
C SER A 3 -4.26 -26.20 18.34
N PRO A 4 -3.63 -25.23 17.65
CA PRO A 4 -4.32 -24.03 17.22
C PRO A 4 -5.49 -24.50 16.35
N THR A 5 -6.68 -24.51 16.94
CA THR A 5 -7.91 -24.78 16.20
C THR A 5 -7.94 -23.74 15.11
N THR A 6 -7.81 -24.20 13.87
CA THR A 6 -7.67 -23.32 12.73
C THR A 6 -8.88 -22.39 12.68
N ASP A 7 -8.64 -21.11 12.97
CA ASP A 7 -9.70 -20.11 12.94
C ASP A 7 -10.15 -19.93 11.50
N LYS A 8 -11.36 -20.39 11.19
CA LYS A 8 -11.93 -20.31 9.84
C LYS A 8 -12.05 -18.87 9.34
N ASN A 9 -12.19 -17.90 10.24
CA ASN A 9 -12.26 -16.50 9.86
C ASN A 9 -10.88 -15.98 9.40
N ALA A 10 -9.81 -16.39 10.07
CA ALA A 10 -8.45 -16.06 9.63
C ALA A 10 -8.13 -16.70 8.27
N LEU A 11 -8.49 -17.98 8.09
CA LEU A 11 -8.36 -18.63 6.78
C LEU A 11 -9.18 -17.92 5.69
N LEU A 12 -10.36 -17.41 6.02
CA LEU A 12 -11.20 -16.68 5.06
C LEU A 12 -10.49 -15.40 4.61
N ILE A 13 -9.86 -14.67 5.52
CA ILE A 13 -9.06 -13.48 5.17
C ILE A 13 -7.91 -13.86 4.23
N GLU A 14 -7.18 -14.95 4.51
CA GLU A 14 -6.07 -15.41 3.66
C GLU A 14 -6.55 -15.84 2.27
N ALA A 15 -7.68 -16.53 2.18
CA ALA A 15 -8.30 -16.92 0.92
C ALA A 15 -8.76 -15.69 0.11
N VAL A 16 -9.30 -14.66 0.77
CA VAL A 16 -9.67 -13.39 0.14
C VAL A 16 -8.45 -12.66 -0.41
N GLU A 17 -7.38 -12.51 0.39
CA GLU A 17 -6.17 -11.80 -0.03
C GLU A 17 -5.42 -12.47 -1.18
N SER A 18 -5.51 -13.80 -1.25
CA SER A 18 -4.95 -14.62 -2.34
C SER A 18 -5.87 -14.76 -3.55
N ASN A 19 -7.03 -14.08 -3.57
CA ASN A 19 -8.05 -14.18 -4.62
C ASN A 19 -8.49 -15.64 -4.91
N ASN A 20 -8.54 -16.49 -3.88
CA ASN A 20 -8.89 -17.90 -4.01
C ASN A 20 -10.40 -18.13 -3.80
N VAL A 21 -11.18 -17.81 -4.83
CA VAL A 21 -12.65 -17.90 -4.81
C VAL A 21 -13.19 -19.28 -4.37
N PRO A 22 -12.68 -20.42 -4.86
CA PRO A 22 -13.12 -21.73 -4.39
C PRO A 22 -12.97 -21.92 -2.88
N GLU A 23 -11.84 -21.48 -2.32
CA GLU A 23 -11.57 -21.60 -0.89
C GLU A 23 -12.44 -20.65 -0.06
N VAL A 24 -12.66 -19.42 -0.53
CA VAL A 24 -13.61 -18.48 0.08
C VAL A 24 -15.00 -19.12 0.22
N ARG A 25 -15.53 -19.68 -0.88
CA ARG A 25 -16.84 -20.36 -0.86
C ARG A 25 -16.85 -21.56 0.09
N ARG A 26 -15.80 -22.38 0.07
CA ARG A 26 -15.67 -23.55 0.96
C ARG A 26 -15.67 -23.13 2.44
N LEU A 27 -14.95 -22.07 2.79
CA LEU A 27 -14.86 -21.57 4.16
C LEU A 27 -16.18 -20.96 4.64
N LEU A 28 -16.86 -20.19 3.79
CA LEU A 28 -18.20 -19.65 4.08
C LEU A 28 -19.22 -20.78 4.29
N ALA A 29 -19.24 -21.79 3.41
CA ALA A 29 -20.07 -22.98 3.58
C ALA A 29 -19.71 -23.78 4.85
N GLY A 30 -18.43 -23.74 5.23
CA GLY A 30 -17.93 -24.28 6.49
C GLY A 30 -18.25 -23.44 7.73
N GLY A 31 -18.98 -22.33 7.62
CA GLY A 31 -19.39 -21.48 8.73
C GLY A 31 -18.43 -20.35 9.09
N ALA A 32 -17.45 -20.01 8.24
CA ALA A 32 -16.72 -18.75 8.37
C ALA A 32 -17.68 -17.56 8.19
N HIS A 33 -17.49 -16.49 8.96
CA HIS A 33 -18.38 -15.34 8.88
C HIS A 33 -17.92 -14.37 7.78
N PRO A 34 -18.80 -13.86 6.90
CA PRO A 34 -18.41 -12.89 5.86
C PRO A 34 -17.95 -11.52 6.40
N LYS A 35 -18.21 -11.19 7.68
CA LYS A 35 -17.67 -10.03 8.40
C LYS A 35 -16.38 -10.36 9.16
N ALA A 36 -15.76 -11.51 8.86
CA ALA A 36 -14.43 -11.83 9.37
C ALA A 36 -13.51 -10.62 9.19
N ARG A 37 -12.73 -10.33 10.22
CA ARG A 37 -11.76 -9.25 10.24
C ARG A 37 -10.38 -9.84 10.38
N LYS A 38 -9.42 -9.22 9.71
CA LYS A 38 -8.01 -9.44 9.95
C LYS A 38 -7.68 -9.07 11.39
N ARG A 39 -6.88 -9.88 12.08
CA ARG A 39 -6.41 -9.56 13.44
C ARG A 39 -4.94 -9.19 13.43
N VAL A 40 -4.64 -7.96 13.83
CA VAL A 40 -3.27 -7.42 13.86
C VAL A 40 -2.83 -7.30 15.31
N THR A 41 -1.70 -7.94 15.64
CA THR A 41 -1.08 -7.88 16.95
C THR A 41 0.23 -7.12 16.86
N LEU A 42 0.32 -6.00 17.58
CA LEU A 42 1.55 -5.22 17.73
C LEU A 42 2.27 -5.67 19.00
N HIS A 43 3.53 -6.05 18.85
CA HIS A 43 4.47 -6.27 19.94
C HIS A 43 5.52 -5.16 19.92
N ALA A 44 5.80 -4.50 21.04
CA ALA A 44 6.86 -3.51 21.11
C ALA A 44 7.61 -3.55 22.44
N ARG A 45 8.88 -3.13 22.40
CA ARG A 45 9.69 -2.84 23.57
C ARG A 45 9.30 -1.48 24.13
N VAL A 46 8.91 -1.43 25.40
CA VAL A 46 8.42 -0.24 26.09
C VAL A 46 9.26 0.01 27.35
N LYS A 47 9.82 1.20 27.47
CA LYS A 47 10.57 1.66 28.63
C LYS A 47 9.62 2.27 29.67
N THR A 48 9.50 1.60 30.81
CA THR A 48 8.73 2.02 31.99
C THR A 48 9.67 2.12 33.20
N ASN A 49 9.79 3.28 33.84
CA ASN A 49 10.62 3.48 35.04
C ASN A 49 12.08 3.00 34.91
N GLY A 50 12.69 3.25 33.75
CA GLY A 50 14.07 2.85 33.48
C GLY A 50 14.27 1.39 33.05
N ARG A 51 13.21 0.56 33.04
CA ARG A 51 13.26 -0.83 32.55
C ARG A 51 12.53 -0.97 31.22
N THR A 52 13.11 -1.73 30.30
CA THR A 52 12.44 -2.11 29.04
C THR A 52 11.69 -3.42 29.22
N GLU A 53 10.42 -3.46 28.85
CA GLU A 53 9.55 -4.64 28.84
C GLU A 53 8.88 -4.82 27.48
N TRP A 54 8.52 -6.05 27.12
CA TRP A 54 7.70 -6.30 25.94
C TRP A 54 6.22 -6.08 26.28
N LYS A 55 5.53 -5.27 25.48
CA LYS A 55 4.08 -5.11 25.52
C LYS A 55 3.46 -5.57 24.21
N SER A 56 2.20 -6.00 24.30
CA SER A 56 1.42 -6.46 23.15
C SER A 56 0.03 -5.87 23.19
N ASP A 57 -0.51 -5.49 22.03
CA ASP A 57 -1.92 -5.14 21.86
C ASP A 57 -2.42 -5.69 20.53
N ALA A 58 -3.68 -6.12 20.48
CA ALA A 58 -4.27 -6.73 19.30
C ALA A 58 -5.61 -6.10 18.98
N VAL A 59 -5.83 -5.77 17.70
CA VAL A 59 -7.07 -5.17 17.20
C VAL A 59 -7.54 -5.90 15.95
N ASP A 60 -8.85 -5.86 15.73
CA ASP A 60 -9.45 -6.30 14.49
C ASP A 60 -9.41 -5.13 13.49
N CYS A 61 -8.91 -5.40 12.28
CA CYS A 61 -8.65 -4.43 11.22
C CYS A 61 -9.62 -4.64 10.06
N GLU A 62 -9.12 -4.76 8.82
CA GLU A 62 -9.92 -4.80 7.61
C GLU A 62 -10.88 -6.00 7.62
N THR A 63 -12.10 -5.78 7.14
CA THR A 63 -13.05 -6.88 6.91
C THR A 63 -12.73 -7.60 5.61
N ALA A 64 -13.15 -8.87 5.48
CA ALA A 64 -13.03 -9.63 4.24
C ALA A 64 -13.56 -8.87 3.01
N ILE A 65 -14.74 -8.25 3.13
CA ILE A 65 -15.33 -7.46 2.04
C ILE A 65 -14.51 -6.21 1.70
N ALA A 66 -13.94 -5.52 2.71
CA ALA A 66 -13.11 -4.35 2.47
C ALA A 66 -11.85 -4.72 1.67
N ILE A 67 -11.18 -5.81 2.05
CA ILE A 67 -9.99 -6.32 1.36
C ILE A 67 -10.33 -6.65 -0.10
N ALA A 68 -11.43 -7.36 -0.34
CA ALA A 68 -11.84 -7.74 -1.69
C ALA A 68 -12.16 -6.51 -2.57
N VAL A 69 -12.83 -5.50 -2.01
CA VAL A 69 -13.14 -4.24 -2.70
C VAL A 69 -11.86 -3.46 -3.00
N ILE A 70 -10.99 -3.26 -2.01
CA ILE A 70 -9.72 -2.52 -2.16
C ILE A 70 -8.83 -3.13 -3.24
N ARG A 71 -8.78 -4.46 -3.31
CA ARG A 71 -7.97 -5.20 -4.30
C ARG A 71 -8.66 -5.38 -5.66
N GLY A 72 -9.92 -4.94 -5.80
CA GLY A 72 -10.67 -5.08 -7.05
C GLY A 72 -11.05 -6.53 -7.39
N TYR A 73 -11.15 -7.42 -6.40
CA TYR A 73 -11.45 -8.85 -6.58
C TYR A 73 -12.95 -9.10 -6.69
N LYS A 74 -13.54 -8.77 -7.85
CA LYS A 74 -14.98 -8.90 -8.12
C LYS A 74 -15.55 -10.27 -7.76
N ASP A 75 -14.91 -11.36 -8.19
CA ASP A 75 -15.43 -12.71 -7.99
C ASP A 75 -15.41 -13.13 -6.50
N VAL A 76 -14.47 -12.58 -5.72
CA VAL A 76 -14.43 -12.75 -4.27
C VAL A 76 -15.52 -11.92 -3.60
N VAL A 77 -15.77 -10.69 -4.06
CA VAL A 77 -16.91 -9.87 -3.62
C VAL A 77 -18.20 -10.64 -3.86
N GLU A 78 -18.39 -11.20 -5.06
CA GLU A 78 -19.56 -12.02 -5.42
C GLU A 78 -19.74 -13.19 -4.45
N ALA A 79 -18.69 -13.99 -4.22
CA ALA A 79 -18.74 -15.11 -3.28
C ALA A 79 -19.11 -14.69 -1.85
N LEU A 80 -18.64 -13.52 -1.38
CA LEU A 80 -18.96 -13.00 -0.06
C LEU A 80 -20.43 -12.55 0.04
N VAL A 81 -20.95 -11.87 -0.99
CA VAL A 81 -22.32 -11.31 -0.99
C VAL A 81 -23.40 -12.33 -1.36
N GLU A 82 -23.02 -13.45 -1.98
CA GLU A 82 -23.89 -14.63 -2.19
C GLU A 82 -24.07 -15.48 -0.92
N SER A 83 -23.26 -15.25 0.12
CA SER A 83 -23.33 -16.04 1.34
C SER A 83 -24.64 -15.82 2.10
N PRO A 84 -25.18 -16.82 2.82
CA PRO A 84 -26.42 -16.67 3.60
C PRO A 84 -26.38 -15.54 4.65
N ALA A 85 -25.18 -15.16 5.10
CA ALA A 85 -24.95 -14.10 6.08
C ALA A 85 -24.62 -12.73 5.44
N ALA A 86 -24.78 -12.58 4.12
CA ALA A 86 -24.44 -11.36 3.39
C ALA A 86 -25.23 -10.13 3.83
N GLY A 87 -26.45 -10.29 4.34
CA GLY A 87 -27.27 -9.18 4.85
C GLY A 87 -26.57 -8.36 5.94
N LEU A 88 -25.61 -8.96 6.66
CA LEU A 88 -24.85 -8.31 7.72
C LEU A 88 -23.67 -7.46 7.19
N LEU A 89 -23.27 -7.63 5.93
CA LEU A 89 -22.09 -6.96 5.35
C LEU A 89 -22.22 -5.44 5.28
N TRP A 90 -23.46 -4.95 5.23
CA TRP A 90 -23.77 -3.54 4.95
C TRP A 90 -23.82 -2.65 6.19
N GLU A 91 -23.80 -3.26 7.37
CA GLU A 91 -24.01 -2.54 8.62
C GLU A 91 -22.75 -1.81 9.08
N GLY A 92 -22.87 -0.50 9.17
CA GLY A 92 -21.87 0.38 9.77
C GLY A 92 -20.73 0.81 8.84
N PRO A 93 -19.82 1.64 9.36
CA PRO A 93 -18.65 2.09 8.62
C PRO A 93 -17.67 0.94 8.39
N VAL A 94 -16.91 1.04 7.30
CA VAL A 94 -15.77 0.17 7.03
C VAL A 94 -14.54 0.86 7.60
N SER A 95 -13.86 0.27 8.58
CA SER A 95 -12.69 0.87 9.20
C SER A 95 -11.65 -0.14 9.67
N TRP A 96 -10.40 0.28 9.72
CA TRP A 96 -9.25 -0.45 10.24
C TRP A 96 -8.23 0.49 10.88
N ARG A 97 -7.32 -0.06 11.68
CA ARG A 97 -6.26 0.70 12.35
C ARG A 97 -4.90 0.35 11.75
N LEU A 98 -4.00 1.32 11.76
CA LEU A 98 -2.59 1.14 11.40
C LEU A 98 -1.74 1.37 12.65
N SER A 99 -0.75 0.50 12.87
CA SER A 99 0.16 0.67 14.01
C SER A 99 1.09 1.86 13.82
N ASN A 100 1.76 2.31 14.87
CA ASN A 100 2.88 3.24 14.73
C ASN A 100 4.23 2.47 14.64
N SER A 101 5.31 3.16 14.25
CA SER A 101 6.69 2.69 14.18
C SER A 101 7.61 3.80 14.68
N PHE A 102 8.53 3.50 15.60
CA PHE A 102 9.45 4.48 16.21
C PHE A 102 10.92 4.22 15.88
N GLY A 103 11.21 3.62 14.72
CA GLY A 103 12.57 3.27 14.35
C GLY A 103 13.14 2.22 15.29
N GLU A 104 14.40 2.39 15.68
CA GLU A 104 15.13 1.38 16.47
C GLU A 104 14.98 1.53 17.98
N ARG A 105 14.40 2.65 18.45
CA ARG A 105 14.33 2.93 19.89
C ARG A 105 13.16 2.22 20.56
N ASP A 106 13.35 1.96 21.84
CA ASP A 106 12.25 1.53 22.71
C ASP A 106 11.22 2.67 22.84
N TRP A 107 9.96 2.28 22.94
CA TRP A 107 8.85 3.19 23.15
C TRP A 107 8.85 3.67 24.58
N THR A 108 8.43 4.90 24.85
CA THR A 108 8.08 5.30 26.22
C THR A 108 6.72 4.72 26.60
N ALA A 109 6.45 4.59 27.90
CA ALA A 109 5.12 4.18 28.37
C ALA A 109 3.99 5.11 27.87
N SER A 110 4.26 6.41 27.72
CA SER A 110 3.29 7.38 27.19
C SER A 110 2.97 7.14 25.72
N GLU A 111 4.01 6.97 24.89
CA GLU A 111 3.85 6.68 23.46
C GLU A 111 3.11 5.36 23.23
N TRP A 112 3.41 4.31 23.99
CA TRP A 112 2.66 3.05 23.88
C TRP A 112 1.16 3.25 24.17
N ASN A 113 0.83 4.01 25.22
CA ASN A 113 -0.56 4.20 25.61
C ASN A 113 -1.34 5.07 24.61
N LYS A 114 -0.70 6.08 24.02
CA LYS A 114 -1.36 7.08 23.17
C LYS A 114 -1.23 6.83 21.67
N GLU A 115 -0.12 6.26 21.24
CA GLU A 115 0.34 6.33 19.85
C GLU A 115 0.61 4.95 19.24
N ARG A 116 0.33 3.84 19.94
CA ARG A 116 0.61 2.50 19.39
C ARG A 116 -0.19 2.16 18.13
N TRP A 117 -1.37 2.75 18.01
CA TRP A 117 -2.17 2.77 16.79
C TRP A 117 -2.11 4.19 16.26
N GLN A 118 -1.30 4.42 15.22
CA GLN A 118 -1.02 5.73 14.65
C GLN A 118 -2.28 6.37 14.09
N SER A 119 -3.08 5.60 13.37
CA SER A 119 -4.21 6.11 12.62
C SER A 119 -5.33 5.09 12.43
N THR A 120 -6.51 5.59 12.10
CA THR A 120 -7.71 4.82 11.79
C THR A 120 -8.24 5.27 10.43
N CYS A 121 -8.12 4.39 9.45
CA CYS A 121 -8.72 4.56 8.15
C CYS A 121 -10.20 4.16 8.22
N SER A 122 -11.10 4.97 7.67
CA SER A 122 -12.54 4.75 7.76
C SER A 122 -13.26 5.23 6.51
N PHE A 123 -14.26 4.47 6.07
CA PHE A 123 -15.22 4.86 5.04
C PHE A 123 -16.64 4.74 5.61
N PRO A 124 -17.55 5.69 5.32
CA PRO A 124 -18.90 5.69 5.88
C PRO A 124 -19.70 4.42 5.58
N CYS A 125 -19.46 3.79 4.43
CA CYS A 125 -20.06 2.52 4.04
C CYS A 125 -19.21 1.83 2.96
N VAL A 126 -19.50 0.57 2.65
CA VAL A 126 -18.79 -0.21 1.62
C VAL A 126 -18.91 0.40 0.22
N LEU A 127 -20.03 1.07 -0.10
CA LEU A 127 -20.20 1.75 -1.40
C LEU A 127 -19.28 2.97 -1.52
N SER A 128 -19.09 3.75 -0.44
CA SER A 128 -18.11 4.85 -0.43
C SER A 128 -16.69 4.34 -0.69
N LEU A 129 -16.33 3.21 -0.08
CA LEU A 129 -15.06 2.53 -0.34
C LEU A 129 -14.94 2.06 -1.80
N ALA A 130 -15.97 1.40 -2.35
CA ALA A 130 -15.96 0.89 -3.72
C ALA A 130 -15.91 2.00 -4.79
N VAL A 131 -16.49 3.16 -4.49
CA VAL A 131 -16.38 4.38 -5.31
C VAL A 131 -15.02 5.08 -5.11
N GLY A 132 -14.27 4.76 -4.05
CA GLY A 132 -12.96 5.31 -3.76
C GLY A 132 -12.97 6.80 -3.40
N ARG A 133 -13.97 7.24 -2.64
CA ARG A 133 -14.11 8.61 -2.14
C ARG A 133 -14.75 8.64 -0.75
N LYS A 134 -14.64 9.77 -0.06
CA LYS A 134 -15.18 10.01 1.30
C LYS A 134 -14.61 9.11 2.40
N GLY A 135 -13.46 8.48 2.16
CA GLY A 135 -12.70 7.89 3.25
C GLY A 135 -12.01 8.98 4.06
N THR A 136 -11.61 8.64 5.28
CA THR A 136 -10.86 9.50 6.19
C THR A 136 -9.78 8.71 6.90
N ASP A 137 -8.57 9.26 7.02
CA ASP A 137 -7.55 8.76 7.94
C ASP A 137 -7.46 9.67 9.16
N THR A 138 -7.89 9.18 10.33
CA THR A 138 -7.79 9.94 11.58
C THR A 138 -6.63 9.45 12.42
N ASN A 139 -5.62 10.30 12.62
CA ASN A 139 -4.46 9.95 13.43
C ASN A 139 -4.74 10.02 14.94
N CYS A 140 -3.81 9.52 15.75
CA CYS A 140 -3.91 9.49 17.22
C CYS A 140 -3.95 10.88 17.90
N TYR A 141 -3.76 11.95 17.13
CA TYR A 141 -3.89 13.34 17.58
C TYR A 141 -5.18 14.00 17.07
N SER A 142 -6.11 13.21 16.54
CA SER A 142 -7.40 13.65 15.98
C SER A 142 -7.29 14.51 14.71
N SER A 143 -6.12 14.59 14.07
CA SER A 143 -6.03 15.16 12.72
C SER A 143 -6.66 14.17 11.75
N THR A 144 -7.40 14.68 10.77
CA THR A 144 -8.08 13.86 9.77
C THR A 144 -7.69 14.33 8.38
N ASP A 145 -7.25 13.38 7.56
CA ASP A 145 -6.95 13.55 6.15
C ASP A 145 -7.94 12.75 5.30
N ASP A 146 -8.14 13.15 4.03
CA ASP A 146 -9.04 12.44 3.11
C ASP A 146 -8.42 11.12 2.60
N LEU A 147 -9.26 10.09 2.41
CA LEU A 147 -8.88 8.81 1.80
C LEU A 147 -9.76 8.44 0.58
N PRO A 148 -9.18 7.80 -0.45
CA PRO A 148 -7.73 7.69 -0.69
C PRO A 148 -7.12 9.09 -0.86
N ASP A 149 -5.80 9.20 -0.77
CA ASP A 149 -5.13 10.48 -0.92
C ASP A 149 -5.23 11.05 -2.35
N VAL A 150 -4.54 12.17 -2.61
CA VAL A 150 -4.57 12.84 -3.93
C VAL A 150 -4.04 11.98 -5.07
N ASP A 151 -3.17 11.01 -4.78
CA ASP A 151 -2.57 10.08 -5.73
C ASP A 151 -3.40 8.78 -5.86
N GLY A 152 -4.46 8.66 -5.07
CA GLY A 152 -5.31 7.48 -5.00
C GLY A 152 -4.75 6.40 -4.08
N ASP A 153 -3.73 6.71 -3.27
CA ASP A 153 -3.10 5.74 -2.38
C ASP A 153 -3.92 5.52 -1.10
N LEU A 154 -3.90 4.27 -0.67
CA LEU A 154 -4.55 3.78 0.53
C LEU A 154 -3.59 2.88 1.31
N HIS A 155 -3.43 3.15 2.61
CA HIS A 155 -2.61 2.34 3.50
C HIS A 155 -3.44 1.24 4.17
N ILE A 156 -2.97 0.00 4.07
CA ILE A 156 -3.60 -1.16 4.70
C ILE A 156 -2.57 -1.97 5.49
N ASN A 157 -3.03 -2.82 6.41
CA ASN A 157 -2.17 -3.74 7.15
C ASN A 157 -1.56 -4.80 6.21
N LYS A 158 -0.43 -5.40 6.65
CA LYS A 158 0.19 -6.54 5.98
C LYS A 158 -0.79 -7.70 5.74
N ARG A 159 -0.47 -8.54 4.76
CA ARG A 159 -1.26 -9.73 4.41
C ARG A 159 -1.21 -10.79 5.53
N GLY A 160 -2.30 -11.55 5.67
CA GLY A 160 -2.52 -12.63 6.64
C GLY A 160 -3.83 -12.45 7.40
N GLY A 161 -4.45 -13.56 7.81
CA GLY A 161 -5.60 -13.52 8.74
C GLY A 161 -5.18 -13.10 10.16
N PHE A 162 -3.97 -13.51 10.55
CA PHE A 162 -3.27 -13.05 11.75
C PHE A 162 -1.96 -12.38 11.34
N VAL A 163 -1.79 -11.11 11.71
CA VAL A 163 -0.58 -10.34 11.44
C VAL A 163 0.12 -10.06 12.75
N GLU A 164 1.39 -10.46 12.87
CA GLU A 164 2.25 -10.10 14.00
C GLU A 164 3.26 -9.02 13.58
N LEU A 165 3.14 -7.84 14.17
CA LEU A 165 4.09 -6.74 14.01
C LEU A 165 5.03 -6.73 15.20
N ARG A 166 6.29 -7.13 14.99
CA ARG A 166 7.30 -7.25 16.06
C ARG A 166 8.25 -6.06 16.05
N HIS A 167 7.91 -5.05 16.82
CA HIS A 167 8.67 -3.81 16.99
C HIS A 167 9.00 -3.16 15.65
N PRO A 168 7.98 -2.78 14.85
CA PRO A 168 8.18 -2.24 13.50
C PRO A 168 9.04 -0.99 13.55
N LYS A 169 10.08 -0.96 12.69
CA LYS A 169 11.07 0.11 12.61
C LYS A 169 10.73 1.12 11.52
N ALA A 170 10.11 0.67 10.44
CA ALA A 170 9.72 1.49 9.30
C ALA A 170 8.23 1.32 8.95
N LEU A 171 7.70 2.23 8.13
CA LEU A 171 6.33 2.15 7.60
C LEU A 171 6.09 0.82 6.88
N GLN A 172 7.07 0.39 6.08
CA GLN A 172 7.00 -0.86 5.33
C GLN A 172 7.03 -2.11 6.22
N ASP A 173 7.31 -2.01 7.51
CA ASP A 173 7.21 -3.17 8.42
C ASP A 173 5.75 -3.41 8.85
N ARG A 174 4.94 -2.35 8.87
CA ARG A 174 3.58 -2.36 9.45
C ARG A 174 2.46 -2.31 8.41
N GLU A 175 2.70 -1.67 7.27
CA GLU A 175 1.64 -1.39 6.29
C GLU A 175 2.08 -1.64 4.83
N GLU A 176 1.11 -1.76 3.95
CA GLU A 176 1.26 -1.80 2.48
C GLU A 176 0.47 -0.61 1.92
N THR A 177 1.08 0.13 1.00
CA THR A 177 0.38 1.15 0.22
C THR A 177 -0.17 0.51 -1.05
N ILE A 178 -1.45 0.74 -1.32
CA ILE A 178 -2.16 0.28 -2.51
C ILE A 178 -2.82 1.47 -3.17
N GLN A 179 -2.66 1.59 -4.47
CA GLN A 179 -3.45 2.51 -5.27
C GLN A 179 -4.87 1.95 -5.42
N LEU A 180 -5.86 2.64 -4.87
CA LEU A 180 -7.25 2.25 -4.96
C LEU A 180 -7.77 2.54 -6.37
N GLU A 181 -8.17 1.49 -7.09
CA GLU A 181 -8.79 1.58 -8.42
C GLU A 181 -10.30 1.31 -8.31
N PRO A 182 -11.17 2.34 -8.30
CA PRO A 182 -12.62 2.14 -8.25
C PRO A 182 -13.11 1.35 -9.45
N ARG A 183 -13.97 0.36 -9.22
CA ARG A 183 -14.53 -0.48 -10.29
C ARG A 183 -16.05 -0.43 -10.31
N LEU A 184 -16.61 0.00 -11.45
CA LEU A 184 -18.06 0.12 -11.63
C LEU A 184 -18.78 -1.22 -11.45
N ASP A 185 -18.19 -2.32 -11.95
CA ASP A 185 -18.77 -3.65 -11.86
C ASP A 185 -18.88 -4.17 -10.41
N ILE A 186 -17.97 -3.78 -9.52
CA ILE A 186 -18.08 -4.05 -8.07
C ILE A 186 -19.22 -3.23 -7.46
N VAL A 187 -19.36 -1.95 -7.82
CA VAL A 187 -20.46 -1.11 -7.32
C VAL A 187 -21.81 -1.68 -7.76
N GLU A 188 -21.96 -2.03 -9.03
CA GLU A 188 -23.19 -2.65 -9.54
C GLU A 188 -23.50 -3.99 -8.87
N LEU A 189 -22.48 -4.82 -8.63
CA LEU A 189 -22.62 -6.09 -7.91
C LEU A 189 -23.10 -5.88 -6.47
N LEU A 190 -22.53 -4.92 -5.75
CA LEU A 190 -22.94 -4.55 -4.38
C LEU A 190 -24.40 -4.07 -4.36
N LEU A 191 -24.79 -3.23 -5.33
CA LEU A 191 -26.17 -2.74 -5.47
C LEU A 191 -27.15 -3.88 -5.79
N ALA A 192 -26.79 -4.78 -6.70
CA ALA A 192 -27.61 -5.94 -7.04
C ALA A 192 -27.90 -6.84 -5.82
N HIS A 193 -26.94 -6.94 -4.89
CA HIS A 193 -27.07 -7.68 -3.63
C HIS A 193 -27.63 -6.85 -2.48
N GLY A 194 -28.00 -5.59 -2.73
CA GLY A 194 -28.74 -4.78 -1.79
C GLY A 194 -27.95 -3.91 -0.86
N ALA A 195 -26.71 -3.58 -1.20
CA ALA A 195 -25.99 -2.54 -0.50
C ALA A 195 -26.82 -1.24 -0.53
N PRO A 196 -27.11 -0.63 0.65
CA PRO A 196 -27.96 0.55 0.72
C PRO A 196 -27.24 1.76 0.13
N VAL A 197 -27.91 2.49 -0.78
CA VAL A 197 -27.40 3.75 -1.31
C VAL A 197 -27.61 4.85 -0.26
N THR A 198 -26.55 5.19 0.47
CA THR A 198 -26.54 6.26 1.48
C THR A 198 -26.22 7.62 0.87
N ASP A 199 -26.53 8.70 1.59
CA ASP A 199 -26.12 10.06 1.18
C ASP A 199 -24.60 10.20 1.05
N ALA A 200 -23.86 9.50 1.91
CA ALA A 200 -22.40 9.45 1.85
C ALA A 200 -21.90 8.76 0.56
N ALA A 201 -22.56 7.68 0.12
CA ALA A 201 -22.23 7.02 -1.15
C ALA A 201 -22.55 7.92 -2.36
N LEU A 202 -23.69 8.62 -2.34
CA LEU A 202 -24.02 9.60 -3.38
C LEU A 202 -23.03 10.76 -3.44
N SER A 203 -22.64 11.29 -2.28
CA SER A 203 -21.64 12.35 -2.17
C SER A 203 -20.29 11.89 -2.70
N ALA A 204 -19.84 10.69 -2.32
CA ALA A 204 -18.64 10.05 -2.86
C ALA A 204 -18.66 9.93 -4.39
N ALA A 205 -19.79 9.50 -4.97
CA ALA A 205 -19.91 9.34 -6.42
C ALA A 205 -19.94 10.66 -7.20
N ARG A 206 -20.39 11.76 -6.58
CA ARG A 206 -20.31 13.10 -7.19
C ARG A 206 -18.87 13.63 -7.28
N GLU A 207 -18.00 13.19 -6.37
CA GLU A 207 -16.58 13.57 -6.31
C GLU A 207 -15.67 12.61 -7.08
N ASN A 208 -16.23 11.51 -7.59
CA ASN A 208 -15.49 10.60 -8.46
C ASN A 208 -15.44 11.21 -9.89
N PRO A 209 -14.26 11.25 -10.54
CA PRO A 209 -14.13 11.74 -11.92
C PRO A 209 -14.99 10.96 -12.93
N ASP A 210 -15.26 9.68 -12.67
CA ASP A 210 -16.13 8.86 -13.50
C ASP A 210 -17.60 9.00 -13.06
N SER A 211 -18.37 9.74 -13.86
CA SER A 211 -19.80 9.95 -13.65
C SER A 211 -20.65 8.67 -13.73
N SER A 212 -20.10 7.56 -14.24
CA SER A 212 -20.80 6.27 -14.31
C SER A 212 -21.20 5.74 -12.93
N PHE A 213 -20.38 5.99 -11.90
CA PHE A 213 -20.69 5.62 -10.51
C PHE A 213 -21.94 6.32 -10.00
N LEU A 214 -22.05 7.63 -10.22
CA LEU A 214 -23.22 8.40 -9.81
C LEU A 214 -24.48 7.94 -10.56
N ALA A 215 -24.34 7.70 -11.88
CA ALA A 215 -25.44 7.19 -12.69
C ALA A 215 -25.95 5.83 -12.18
N ALA A 216 -25.05 4.91 -11.81
CA ALA A 216 -25.41 3.61 -11.25
C ALA A 216 -26.17 3.73 -9.92
N LEU A 217 -25.69 4.56 -8.99
CA LEU A 217 -26.34 4.78 -7.69
C LEU A 217 -27.74 5.41 -7.86
N VAL A 218 -27.87 6.44 -8.69
CA VAL A 218 -29.15 7.12 -8.94
C VAL A 218 -30.14 6.19 -9.65
N LYS A 219 -29.68 5.41 -10.63
CA LYS A 219 -30.50 4.40 -11.32
C LYS A 219 -31.02 3.36 -10.33
N HIS A 220 -30.18 2.88 -9.41
CA HIS A 220 -30.60 1.92 -8.39
C HIS A 220 -31.62 2.51 -7.41
N GLN A 221 -31.44 3.76 -6.96
CA GLN A 221 -32.42 4.44 -6.10
C GLN A 221 -33.80 4.60 -6.76
N ARG A 222 -33.84 4.87 -8.08
CA ARG A 222 -35.08 5.04 -8.85
C ARG A 222 -35.77 3.74 -9.20
N THR A 223 -35.08 2.62 -9.12
CA THR A 223 -35.67 1.31 -9.34
C THR A 223 -36.18 0.88 -7.96
N PRO A 224 -37.45 1.16 -7.58
CA PRO A 224 -37.96 0.69 -6.31
C PRO A 224 -37.68 -0.79 -6.27
N ARG A 225 -36.84 -1.17 -5.31
CA ARG A 225 -36.47 -2.55 -5.12
C ARG A 225 -37.82 -3.24 -4.92
N GLN A 226 -38.26 -4.00 -5.92
CA GLN A 226 -39.23 -5.05 -5.73
C GLN A 226 -38.49 -6.03 -4.83
N VAL A 227 -38.33 -5.65 -3.56
CA VAL A 227 -38.23 -6.57 -2.46
C VAL A 227 -39.59 -7.22 -2.54
N ALA A 228 -39.70 -8.22 -3.41
CA ALA A 228 -40.73 -9.20 -3.34
C ALA A 228 -40.74 -9.53 -1.86
N SER A 229 -41.81 -9.13 -1.19
CA SER A 229 -42.16 -9.63 0.11
C SER A 229 -42.28 -11.14 -0.04
N LEU A 230 -41.14 -11.83 -0.06
CA LEU A 230 -40.93 -13.17 0.43
C LEU A 230 -41.07 -13.11 1.96
N ASN A 231 -42.10 -12.40 2.43
CA ASN A 231 -42.87 -12.85 3.56
C ASN A 231 -43.24 -14.28 3.17
N HIS A 232 -42.45 -15.20 3.73
CA HIS A 232 -42.86 -16.56 4.01
C HIS A 232 -44.14 -16.48 4.85
N SER A 233 -45.25 -16.13 4.20
CA SER A 233 -46.58 -16.47 4.64
C SER A 233 -46.61 -17.98 4.63
N HIS A 234 -46.48 -18.52 5.82
CA HIS A 234 -46.78 -19.88 6.21
C HIS A 234 -47.89 -20.48 5.32
N PRO A 235 -47.70 -21.65 4.70
CA PRO A 235 -48.69 -22.25 3.82
C PRO A 235 -49.91 -22.72 4.62
N GLN A 236 -51.06 -22.09 4.36
CA GLN A 236 -52.32 -22.82 4.40
C GLN A 236 -52.38 -23.77 3.20
N SER A 237 -52.84 -24.98 3.48
CA SER A 237 -53.04 -26.13 2.58
C SER A 237 -53.85 -25.83 1.30
N PRO A 238 -53.81 -26.75 0.30
CA PRO A 238 -53.79 -26.43 -1.11
C PRO A 238 -55.17 -26.38 -1.77
N THR A 239 -55.32 -25.50 -2.75
CA THR A 239 -56.31 -25.64 -3.83
C THR A 239 -55.60 -25.77 -5.17
N LEU A 240 -55.98 -26.84 -5.85
CA LEU A 240 -55.48 -27.32 -7.14
C LEU A 240 -55.75 -26.34 -8.29
N THR A 241 -55.11 -26.65 -9.42
CA THR A 241 -55.45 -26.27 -10.80
C THR A 241 -55.10 -24.85 -11.28
N SER A 242 -53.93 -24.72 -11.89
CA SER A 242 -53.85 -24.24 -13.28
C SER A 242 -52.54 -24.71 -13.94
N SER A 243 -52.68 -25.34 -15.10
CA SER A 243 -51.58 -25.90 -15.88
C SER A 243 -50.69 -24.78 -16.45
N PRO A 244 -49.35 -24.88 -16.36
CA PRO A 244 -48.46 -23.92 -16.98
C PRO A 244 -48.51 -24.09 -18.50
N THR A 245 -49.02 -23.05 -19.18
CA THR A 245 -48.90 -22.89 -20.62
C THR A 245 -47.42 -22.90 -20.98
N ARG A 246 -46.99 -23.99 -21.60
CA ARG A 246 -45.64 -24.23 -22.10
C ARG A 246 -45.34 -23.20 -23.19
N THR A 247 -44.77 -22.07 -22.81
CA THR A 247 -44.24 -21.07 -23.74
C THR A 247 -43.14 -21.74 -24.55
N PHE A 248 -43.44 -21.98 -25.83
CA PHE A 248 -42.47 -22.46 -26.80
C PHE A 248 -41.35 -21.42 -26.90
N PHE A 249 -40.16 -21.79 -26.42
CA PHE A 249 -38.95 -21.00 -26.59
C PHE A 249 -38.67 -20.85 -28.07
N GLU A 250 -38.62 -19.59 -28.54
CA GLU A 250 -38.31 -19.26 -29.93
C GLU A 250 -36.81 -19.50 -30.18
N PRO A 251 -36.41 -20.52 -30.97
CA PRO A 251 -35.00 -20.93 -31.09
C PRO A 251 -34.10 -19.85 -31.71
N ALA A 252 -34.66 -18.95 -32.53
CA ALA A 252 -33.93 -17.85 -33.17
C ALA A 252 -33.42 -16.81 -32.17
N ALA A 253 -34.19 -16.52 -31.10
CA ALA A 253 -33.78 -15.59 -30.06
C ALA A 253 -32.59 -16.15 -29.25
N LEU A 254 -32.59 -17.45 -28.97
CA LEU A 254 -31.50 -18.12 -28.27
C LEU A 254 -30.20 -18.10 -29.07
N LEU A 255 -30.26 -18.41 -30.38
CA LEU A 255 -29.09 -18.37 -31.27
C LEU A 255 -28.54 -16.95 -31.41
N SER A 256 -29.41 -15.93 -31.52
CA SER A 256 -28.99 -14.53 -31.61
C SER A 256 -28.35 -14.01 -30.31
N HIS A 257 -28.78 -14.53 -29.16
CA HIS A 257 -28.14 -14.25 -27.88
C HIS A 257 -26.77 -14.94 -27.77
N GLN A 258 -26.68 -16.21 -28.20
CA GLN A 258 -25.41 -16.94 -28.21
C GLN A 258 -24.37 -16.29 -29.14
N ALA A 259 -24.76 -15.85 -30.33
CA ALA A 259 -23.87 -15.14 -31.25
C ALA A 259 -23.28 -13.87 -30.62
N ARG A 260 -24.12 -13.02 -30.02
CA ARG A 260 -23.66 -11.81 -29.30
C ARG A 260 -22.71 -12.12 -28.15
N LYS A 261 -22.95 -13.21 -27.42
CA LYS A 261 -22.06 -13.65 -26.34
C LYS A 261 -20.70 -14.12 -26.87
N ILE A 262 -20.66 -14.77 -28.04
CA ILE A 262 -19.41 -15.18 -28.69
C ILE A 262 -18.63 -13.94 -29.15
N ASP A 263 -19.29 -12.95 -29.75
CA ASP A 263 -18.63 -11.71 -30.18
C ASP A 263 -18.03 -10.94 -29.00
N ASP A 264 -18.79 -10.84 -27.90
CA ASP A 264 -18.34 -10.18 -26.66
C ASP A 264 -17.14 -10.91 -26.04
N LEU A 265 -17.21 -12.24 -25.91
CA LEU A 265 -16.09 -13.04 -25.44
C LEU A 265 -14.86 -12.90 -26.35
N THR A 266 -15.05 -12.83 -27.66
CA THR A 266 -13.96 -12.65 -28.64
C THR A 266 -13.29 -11.28 -28.45
N ALA A 267 -14.07 -10.22 -28.25
CA ALA A 267 -13.54 -8.89 -27.96
C ALA A 267 -12.76 -8.86 -26.63
N HIS A 268 -13.27 -9.52 -25.60
CA HIS A 268 -12.59 -9.65 -24.31
C HIS A 268 -11.26 -10.40 -24.39
N VAL A 269 -11.21 -11.50 -25.15
CA VAL A 269 -9.96 -12.25 -25.37
C VAL A 269 -8.93 -11.38 -26.08
N ARG A 270 -9.31 -10.65 -27.13
CA ARG A 270 -8.39 -9.76 -27.86
C ARG A 270 -7.82 -8.66 -26.96
N LEU A 271 -8.65 -8.02 -26.14
CA LEU A 271 -8.19 -7.01 -25.19
C LEU A 271 -7.25 -7.61 -24.13
N ALA A 272 -7.49 -8.85 -23.70
CA ALA A 272 -6.61 -9.54 -22.76
C ALA A 272 -5.25 -9.87 -23.40
N GLU A 273 -5.22 -10.28 -24.67
CA GLU A 273 -3.98 -10.53 -25.43
C GLU A 273 -3.16 -9.26 -25.64
N GLU A 274 -3.80 -8.14 -25.97
CA GLU A 274 -3.15 -6.82 -26.08
C GLU A 274 -2.51 -6.42 -24.74
N ARG A 275 -3.22 -6.61 -23.63
CA ARG A 275 -2.70 -6.35 -22.28
C ARG A 275 -1.56 -7.28 -21.88
N ALA A 276 -1.65 -8.56 -22.23
CA ALA A 276 -0.58 -9.53 -21.96
C ALA A 276 0.71 -9.15 -22.71
N THR A 277 0.60 -8.79 -24.00
CA THR A 277 1.72 -8.34 -24.82
C THR A 277 2.38 -7.08 -24.27
N ALA A 278 1.57 -6.11 -23.80
CA ALA A 278 2.08 -4.90 -23.16
C ALA A 278 2.81 -5.21 -21.83
N ALA A 279 2.27 -6.14 -21.03
CA ALA A 279 2.88 -6.57 -19.78
C ALA A 279 4.22 -7.30 -20.01
N GLU A 280 4.30 -8.16 -21.02
CA GLU A 280 5.55 -8.83 -21.42
C GLU A 280 6.62 -7.84 -21.86
N SER A 281 6.22 -6.83 -22.65
CA SER A 281 7.13 -5.75 -23.08
C SER A 281 7.69 -4.98 -21.89
N ARG A 282 6.84 -4.63 -20.92
CA ARG A 282 7.25 -3.95 -19.67
C ARG A 282 8.15 -4.82 -18.81
N LEU A 283 7.89 -6.12 -18.74
CA LEU A 283 8.73 -7.07 -18.02
C LEU A 283 10.13 -7.19 -18.66
N ALA A 284 10.21 -7.21 -19.99
CA ALA A 284 11.47 -7.21 -20.71
C ALA A 284 12.27 -5.93 -20.46
N GLU A 285 11.62 -4.77 -20.46
CA GLU A 285 12.26 -3.48 -20.14
C GLU A 285 12.81 -3.44 -18.70
N LEU A 286 12.01 -3.85 -17.73
CA LEU A 286 12.44 -3.92 -16.32
C LEU A 286 13.58 -4.92 -16.12
N THR A 287 13.56 -6.04 -16.84
CA THR A 287 14.65 -7.02 -16.80
C THR A 287 15.96 -6.42 -17.32
N ARG A 288 15.90 -5.65 -18.41
CA ARG A 288 17.07 -4.91 -18.93
C ARG A 288 17.58 -3.89 -17.92
N LEU A 289 16.69 -3.08 -17.34
CA LEU A 289 17.07 -2.06 -16.36
C LEU A 289 17.72 -2.68 -15.11
N CYS A 290 17.21 -3.80 -14.64
CA CYS A 290 17.82 -4.57 -13.54
C CYS A 290 19.22 -5.09 -13.89
N ALA A 291 19.45 -5.53 -15.14
CA ALA A 291 20.78 -5.96 -15.59
C ALA A 291 21.76 -4.78 -15.63
N ASP A 292 21.33 -3.63 -16.14
CA ASP A 292 22.15 -2.40 -16.21
C ASP A 292 22.53 -1.91 -14.80
N LEU A 293 21.58 -1.86 -13.87
CA LEU A 293 21.84 -1.47 -12.48
C LEU A 293 22.80 -2.44 -11.76
N ARG A 294 22.69 -3.74 -12.04
CA ARG A 294 23.64 -4.73 -11.50
C ARG A 294 25.04 -4.48 -12.05
N SER A 295 25.17 -4.24 -13.35
CA SER A 295 26.46 -3.89 -13.97
C SER A 295 27.08 -2.64 -13.34
N GLN A 296 26.28 -1.58 -13.13
CA GLN A 296 26.75 -0.35 -12.46
C GLN A 296 27.17 -0.61 -11.01
N SER A 297 26.43 -1.45 -10.28
CA SER A 297 26.78 -1.81 -8.90
C SER A 297 28.12 -2.55 -8.83
N ASP A 298 28.39 -3.45 -9.77
CA ASP A 298 29.63 -4.20 -9.84
C ASP A 298 30.82 -3.31 -10.23
N GLU A 299 30.62 -2.36 -11.15
CA GLU A 299 31.62 -1.33 -11.48
C GLU A 299 31.98 -0.46 -10.26
N LEU A 300 30.98 0.03 -9.53
CA LEU A 300 31.18 0.82 -8.31
C LEU A 300 31.90 0.02 -7.22
N ARG A 301 31.60 -1.28 -7.09
CA ARG A 301 32.33 -2.18 -6.17
C ARG A 301 33.79 -2.32 -6.55
N LEU A 302 34.08 -2.48 -7.84
CA LEU A 302 35.44 -2.56 -8.35
C LEU A 302 36.21 -1.25 -8.06
N LEU A 303 35.60 -0.09 -8.34
CA LEU A 303 36.18 1.21 -8.05
C LEU A 303 36.47 1.40 -6.56
N ASN A 304 35.51 1.07 -5.70
CA ASN A 304 35.68 1.14 -4.25
C ASN A 304 36.80 0.22 -3.74
N SER A 305 36.93 -0.97 -4.31
CA SER A 305 38.03 -1.89 -3.98
C SER A 305 39.41 -1.30 -4.35
N GLY A 306 39.49 -0.60 -5.49
CA GLY A 306 40.69 0.12 -5.93
C GLY A 306 41.04 1.27 -4.97
N LEU A 307 40.06 2.12 -4.65
CA LEU A 307 40.24 3.22 -3.69
C LEU A 307 40.72 2.72 -2.32
N ASN A 308 40.12 1.64 -1.80
CA ASN A 308 40.53 1.03 -0.53
C ASN A 308 41.96 0.47 -0.56
N THR A 309 42.46 0.07 -1.73
CA THR A 309 43.85 -0.39 -1.90
C THR A 309 44.81 0.80 -1.90
N THR A 310 44.43 1.90 -2.55
CA THR A 310 45.18 3.16 -2.52
C THR A 310 45.27 3.74 -1.11
N VAL A 311 44.15 3.79 -0.38
CA VAL A 311 44.12 4.26 1.01
C VAL A 311 45.08 3.46 1.89
N ARG A 312 45.03 2.12 1.83
CA ARG A 312 45.95 1.26 2.58
C ARG A 312 47.41 1.47 2.22
N SER A 313 47.71 1.73 0.94
CA SER A 313 49.07 2.03 0.47
C SER A 313 49.58 3.35 1.03
N LEU A 314 48.73 4.38 1.05
CA LEU A 314 49.04 5.68 1.65
C LEU A 314 49.25 5.56 3.17
N GLU A 315 48.39 4.83 3.87
CA GLU A 315 48.55 4.55 5.30
C GLU A 315 49.86 3.81 5.62
N ALA A 316 50.32 2.92 4.73
CA ALA A 316 51.61 2.26 4.88
C ALA A 316 52.78 3.23 4.66
N LEU A 317 52.68 4.12 3.66
CA LEU A 317 53.67 5.17 3.40
C LEU A 317 53.79 6.14 4.58
N VAL A 318 52.66 6.61 5.10
CA VAL A 318 52.62 7.50 6.28
C VAL A 318 53.30 6.82 7.47
N ARG A 319 52.96 5.57 7.77
CA ARG A 319 53.62 4.81 8.85
C ARG A 319 55.13 4.65 8.65
N SER A 320 55.59 4.48 7.41
CA SER A 320 57.02 4.41 7.09
C SER A 320 57.74 5.75 7.26
N LEU A 321 57.05 6.87 7.11
CA LEU A 321 57.60 8.21 7.32
C LEU A 321 57.61 8.59 8.81
N GLU A 322 56.60 8.13 9.56
CA GLU A 322 56.48 8.35 11.00
C GLU A 322 57.42 7.47 11.81
N THR A 323 57.94 6.37 11.26
CA THR A 323 58.92 5.53 11.97
C THR A 323 60.19 6.36 12.11
N PRO A 324 60.55 6.80 13.34
CA PRO A 324 61.69 7.68 13.52
C PRO A 324 62.91 6.94 13.01
N ARG A 325 63.56 7.51 11.99
CA ARG A 325 64.83 7.02 11.47
C ARG A 325 65.75 6.98 12.67
N ALA A 326 66.01 5.78 13.19
CA ALA A 326 66.92 5.58 14.32
C ALA A 326 68.28 6.11 13.85
N VAL A 327 68.53 7.38 14.12
CA VAL A 327 69.84 7.96 13.98
C VAL A 327 70.69 7.15 14.95
N PRO A 328 71.74 6.46 14.51
CA PRO A 328 72.59 5.72 15.41
C PRO A 328 73.17 6.71 16.42
N GLU A 329 72.60 6.69 17.62
CA GLU A 329 72.93 7.55 18.76
C GLU A 329 74.40 7.40 19.21
N ALA A 330 75.11 6.45 18.62
CA ALA A 330 76.55 6.24 18.76
C ALA A 330 77.42 7.32 18.07
N ALA A 331 76.90 8.11 17.12
CA ALA A 331 77.68 9.19 16.48
C ALA A 331 77.43 10.60 17.07
N ALA A 332 76.38 10.78 17.87
CA ALA A 332 76.03 12.09 18.43
C ALA A 332 76.67 12.37 19.81
N ARG A 333 77.30 11.38 20.45
CA ARG A 333 78.04 11.59 21.71
C ARG A 333 79.44 12.17 21.54
N ASP A 334 80.04 12.14 20.35
CA ASP A 334 81.36 12.75 20.10
C ASP A 334 81.31 14.19 19.55
N ALA A 335 80.15 14.67 19.08
CA ALA A 335 80.02 16.02 18.52
C ALA A 335 79.49 17.06 19.52
N HIS A 336 79.06 16.67 20.73
CA HIS A 336 78.51 17.60 21.72
C HIS A 336 79.55 18.20 22.70
N ALA A 337 80.84 17.98 22.46
CA ALA A 337 81.91 18.65 23.21
C ALA A 337 82.39 19.98 22.59
N HIS A 338 82.06 20.29 21.33
CA HIS A 338 82.46 21.54 20.70
C HIS A 338 81.28 22.17 19.95
N THR A 339 80.95 23.40 20.35
CA THR A 339 80.15 24.42 19.63
C THR A 339 78.89 24.82 20.40
N ARG A 340 79.13 25.47 21.54
CA ARG A 340 78.18 26.35 22.21
C ARG A 340 78.55 27.78 21.84
N ALA A 341 78.08 28.29 20.72
CA ALA A 341 77.99 29.73 20.46
C ALA A 341 77.15 29.99 19.20
N THR A 342 76.26 30.98 19.32
CA THR A 342 75.61 31.73 18.24
C THR A 342 74.73 30.95 17.26
N SER A 343 73.42 31.17 17.29
CA SER A 343 72.81 32.16 16.40
C SER A 343 71.28 32.12 16.54
N THR A 344 70.72 33.26 16.89
CA THR A 344 69.30 33.59 16.78
C THR A 344 69.02 33.88 15.30
N SER A 345 68.18 33.08 14.64
CA SER A 345 67.60 33.50 13.36
C SER A 345 66.29 32.80 13.06
N SER A 346 65.34 33.65 12.67
CA SER A 346 63.96 33.41 12.28
C SER A 346 63.82 32.30 11.24
N VAL A 347 62.85 31.42 11.44
CA VAL A 347 62.36 30.51 10.40
C VAL A 347 60.95 30.92 10.02
N THR A 348 60.87 31.58 8.86
CA THR A 348 59.67 31.80 8.06
C THR A 348 59.09 30.45 7.65
N ILE A 349 57.83 30.19 8.00
CA ILE A 349 57.09 29.01 7.55
C ILE A 349 56.75 29.20 6.07
N VAL A 350 57.46 28.49 5.20
CA VAL A 350 57.11 28.33 3.78
C VAL A 350 55.96 27.32 3.71
N ARG A 351 54.74 27.84 3.55
CA ARG A 351 53.61 27.11 2.96
C ARG A 351 53.79 27.17 1.45
N ASP A 352 54.35 26.13 0.85
CA ASP A 352 54.25 25.89 -0.59
C ASP A 352 54.71 24.47 -0.94
N VAL A 353 53.83 23.47 -0.72
CA VAL A 353 53.80 22.21 -1.50
C VAL A 353 52.37 21.67 -1.47
N LEU A 354 51.45 22.34 -2.15
CA LEU A 354 50.24 21.68 -2.66
C LEU A 354 50.18 22.03 -4.14
N GLY A 355 50.46 21.03 -4.99
CA GLY A 355 50.29 21.15 -6.43
C GLY A 355 48.84 21.49 -6.78
N PRO A 356 48.60 22.06 -7.99
CA PRO A 356 47.25 22.42 -8.41
C PRO A 356 46.36 21.18 -8.42
N PRO A 357 45.08 21.29 -7.98
CA PRO A 357 44.13 20.20 -8.06
C PRO A 357 43.95 19.77 -9.53
N PRO A 358 43.70 18.47 -9.79
CA PRO A 358 43.41 18.01 -11.14
C PRO A 358 42.23 18.78 -11.72
N SER A 359 42.43 19.30 -12.91
CA SER A 359 41.45 20.05 -13.66
C SER A 359 40.21 19.21 -13.96
N SER A 360 39.05 19.83 -13.75
CA SER A 360 37.79 19.55 -14.46
C SER A 360 37.22 18.14 -14.32
N ILE A 361 36.46 17.93 -13.23
CA ILE A 361 35.28 17.07 -13.31
C ILE A 361 34.21 17.92 -14.00
N ALA A 362 33.75 17.45 -15.17
CA ALA A 362 32.66 18.06 -15.90
C ALA A 362 31.42 18.22 -14.99
N PRO A 363 30.69 19.34 -15.08
CA PRO A 363 29.49 19.53 -14.27
C PRO A 363 28.47 18.43 -14.60
N PHE A 364 27.91 17.82 -13.55
CA PHE A 364 26.74 16.96 -13.65
C PHE A 364 25.65 17.68 -14.47
N PRO A 365 24.95 16.99 -15.38
CA PRO A 365 23.84 17.58 -16.09
C PRO A 365 22.79 18.06 -15.08
N SER A 366 22.55 19.37 -15.10
CA SER A 366 21.49 20.03 -14.35
C SER A 366 20.18 19.27 -14.54
N ALA A 367 19.51 18.96 -13.44
CA ALA A 367 18.15 18.42 -13.48
C ALA A 367 17.29 19.29 -14.41
N PRO A 368 16.42 18.68 -15.26
CA PRO A 368 15.58 19.45 -16.17
C PRO A 368 14.71 20.44 -15.37
N PRO A 369 14.49 21.65 -15.90
CA PRO A 369 13.69 22.65 -15.23
C PRO A 369 12.28 22.09 -14.99
N LYS A 370 11.85 22.11 -13.72
CA LYS A 370 10.44 21.91 -13.38
C LYS A 370 9.64 22.96 -14.14
N SER A 371 8.92 22.54 -15.17
CA SER A 371 7.97 23.36 -15.89
C SER A 371 6.90 23.82 -14.90
N SER A 372 7.05 25.05 -14.41
CA SER A 372 6.01 25.78 -13.71
C SER A 372 4.87 26.05 -14.69
N VAL A 373 3.94 25.11 -14.77
CA VAL A 373 2.64 25.33 -15.40
C VAL A 373 1.82 26.19 -14.45
N SER A 374 1.92 27.51 -14.60
CA SER A 374 0.92 28.44 -14.07
C SER A 374 -0.41 28.15 -14.75
N ARG A 375 -1.26 27.36 -14.09
CA ARG A 375 -2.69 27.32 -14.42
C ARG A 375 -3.33 28.58 -13.88
N SER A 376 -3.54 29.56 -14.76
CA SER A 376 -4.49 30.65 -14.52
C SER A 376 -5.87 30.06 -14.25
N LEU A 377 -6.37 30.23 -13.04
CA LEU A 377 -7.76 29.94 -12.69
C LEU A 377 -8.68 30.95 -13.40
N PRO A 378 -9.75 30.53 -14.06
CA PRO A 378 -10.75 31.45 -14.57
C PRO A 378 -11.55 32.05 -13.40
N HIS A 379 -11.67 33.38 -13.38
CA HIS A 379 -12.57 34.12 -12.51
C HIS A 379 -14.02 33.62 -12.66
N PRO A 380 -14.79 33.51 -11.57
CA PRO A 380 -16.21 33.24 -11.66
C PRO A 380 -16.93 34.49 -12.19
N LEU A 381 -17.62 34.33 -13.33
CA LEU A 381 -18.63 35.27 -13.81
C LEU A 381 -19.78 35.33 -12.79
N VAL A 382 -19.89 36.46 -12.12
CA VAL A 382 -21.06 36.84 -11.34
C VAL A 382 -22.19 37.14 -12.33
N GLY A 383 -23.10 36.17 -12.51
CA GLY A 383 -24.37 36.38 -13.19
C GLY A 383 -25.36 37.03 -12.24
N ALA A 384 -25.78 38.26 -12.57
CA ALA A 384 -26.88 38.96 -11.94
C ALA A 384 -28.19 38.19 -12.15
N VAL A 385 -28.96 38.05 -11.08
CA VAL A 385 -30.35 37.58 -11.11
C VAL A 385 -31.22 38.83 -11.29
N GLU A 386 -31.84 38.95 -12.46
CA GLU A 386 -33.08 39.69 -12.66
C GLU A 386 -34.20 38.65 -12.85
N GLY A 387 -35.27 38.79 -12.06
CA GLY A 387 -36.43 37.90 -12.02
C GLY A 387 -37.17 38.01 -10.71
#